data_AF-A0A9D7LZS2-F1
#
_entry.id   AF-A0A9D7LZS2-F1
#
_cell.length_a   1.000
_cell.length_b   1.000
_cell.length_c   1.000
_cell.angle_alpha   90.00
_cell.angle_beta   90.00
_cell.angle_gamma   90.00
#
_symmetry.space_group_name_H-M   'P 1'
#
loop_
_entity.id
_entity.type
_entity.pdbx_description
1 polymer ?
#
loop_
_entity_poly.entity_id
_entity_poly.type
_entity_poly.pdbx_seq_one_letter_code
_entity_poly.pdbx_strand_id
1 'polypeptide(L)' 'MNHGRVTMMGVGATLIGAGGVVYTRRAPSESAVYLRRIAGTMLTVFGVVLMLFAVGLTLAGVDG' A
#
# COMPACT_ATOMS: atom_id res chain seq x y z
N MET A 1 4.49 -15.01 14.47
CA MET A 1 4.46 -14.45 13.10
C MET A 1 5.87 -13.91 12.81
N ASN A 2 6.54 -14.40 11.76
CA ASN A 2 7.91 -13.98 11.42
C ASN A 2 7.98 -12.45 11.25
N HIS A 3 9.07 -11.82 11.73
CA HIS A 3 9.35 -10.37 11.61
C HIS A 3 9.12 -9.86 10.19
N GLY A 4 9.50 -10.63 9.16
CA GLY A 4 9.27 -10.25 7.77
C GLY A 4 7.79 -9.99 7.43
N ARG A 5 6.88 -10.85 7.92
CA ARG A 5 5.43 -10.71 7.68
C ARG A 5 4.84 -9.50 8.42
N VAL A 6 5.31 -9.24 9.64
CA VAL A 6 4.90 -8.06 10.42
C VAL A 6 5.34 -6.78 9.71
N THR A 7 6.57 -6.74 9.21
CA THR A 7 7.08 -5.61 8.42
C THR A 7 6.28 -5.42 7.13
N MET A 8 5.98 -6.49 6.39
CA MET A 8 5.16 -6.41 5.17
C MET A 8 3.75 -5.86 5.44
N MET A 9 3.10 -6.32 6.52
CA MET A 9 1.81 -5.78 6.97
C MET A 9 1.91 -4.29 7.31
N GLY A 10 2.93 -3.89 8.08
CA GLY A 10 3.13 -2.50 8.49
C GLY A 10 3.42 -1.56 7.30
N VAL A 11 4.29 -2.00 6.38
CA VAL A 11 4.59 -1.26 5.15
C VAL A 11 3.35 -1.18 4.26
N GLY A 12 2.63 -2.28 4.09
CA GLY A 12 1.38 -2.31 3.31
C GLY A 12 0.33 -1.35 3.85
N ALA A 13 0.11 -1.33 5.17
CA ALA A 13 -0.82 -0.41 5.83
C ALA A 13 -0.39 1.06 5.61
N THR A 14 0.90 1.33 5.75
CA THR A 14 1.48 2.67 5.57
C THR A 14 1.29 3.14 4.13
N LEU A 15 1.50 2.27 3.14
CA LEU A 15 1.32 2.59 1.72
C LEU A 15 -0.13 2.89 1.36
N ILE A 16 -1.09 2.13 1.91
CA ILE A 16 -2.53 2.39 1.74
C ILE A 16 -2.88 3.75 2.35
N GLY A 17 -2.41 4.02 3.58
CA GLY A 17 -2.59 5.32 4.23
C GLY A 17 -1.98 6.47 3.42
N ALA A 18 -0.76 6.29 2.91
CA ALA A 18 -0.08 7.26 2.06
C ALA A 18 -0.84 7.51 0.75
N GLY A 19 -1.37 6.46 0.11
CA GLY A 19 -2.24 6.57 -1.07
C GLY A 19 -3.49 7.41 -0.77
N GLY A 20 -4.16 7.14 0.36
CA GLY A 20 -5.29 7.92 0.85
C GLY A 20 -4.94 9.40 1.07
N VAL A 21 -3.80 9.68 1.70
CA VAL A 21 -3.30 11.06 1.89
C VAL A 21 -3.00 11.74 0.56
N VAL A 22 -2.43 11.02 -0.41
CA VAL A 22 -2.18 11.57 -1.74
C VAL A 22 -3.49 11.98 -2.39
N TYR A 23 -4.57 11.19 -2.29
CA TYR A 23 -5.87 11.57 -2.85
C TYR A 23 -6.50 12.81 -2.20
N THR A 24 -6.25 13.06 -0.91
CA THR A 24 -6.83 14.22 -0.21
C THR A 24 -6.05 15.52 -0.40
N ARG A 25 -4.80 15.46 -0.87
CA ARG A 25 -3.98 16.65 -1.14
C ARG A 25 -4.56 17.48 -2.28
N ARG A 26 -4.69 18.79 -2.10
CA ARG A 26 -5.12 19.72 -3.16
C ARG A 26 -4.13 19.71 -4.33
N ALA A 27 -4.65 19.70 -5.55
CA ALA A 27 -3.87 19.75 -6.78
C ALA A 27 -4.26 21.03 -7.56
N PRO A 28 -3.30 21.92 -7.88
CA PRO A 28 -3.59 23.23 -8.47
C PRO A 28 -3.78 23.21 -9.99
N SER A 29 -3.41 22.11 -10.66
CA SER A 29 -3.52 21.95 -12.11
C SER A 29 -4.13 20.59 -12.48
N GLU A 30 -4.67 20.50 -13.69
CA GLU A 30 -5.24 19.26 -14.23
C GLU A 30 -4.19 18.13 -14.34
N SER A 31 -2.97 18.49 -14.76
CA SER A 31 -1.83 17.57 -14.76
C SER A 31 -1.50 17.05 -13.35
N ALA A 32 -1.57 17.90 -12.33
CA ALA A 32 -1.35 17.51 -10.94
C ALA A 32 -2.48 16.61 -10.42
N VAL A 33 -3.73 16.80 -10.87
CA VAL A 33 -4.85 15.90 -10.53
C VAL A 33 -4.61 14.51 -11.10
N TYR A 34 -4.17 14.42 -12.35
CA TYR A 34 -3.88 13.14 -13.00
C TYR A 34 -2.72 12.40 -12.31
N LEU A 35 -1.61 13.10 -12.06
CA LEU A 35 -0.47 12.53 -11.36
C LEU A 35 -0.84 12.08 -9.94
N ARG A 36 -1.64 12.88 -9.22
CA ARG A 36 -2.18 12.51 -7.89
C ARG A 36 -2.97 11.22 -7.94
N ARG A 37 -3.82 11.04 -8.97
CA ARG A 37 -4.60 9.81 -9.13
C ARG A 37 -3.70 8.61 -9.38
N ILE A 38 -2.73 8.72 -10.29
CA ILE A 38 -1.78 7.64 -10.56
C ILE A 38 -0.99 7.28 -9.30
N ALA A 39 -0.37 8.27 -8.67
CA ALA A 39 0.44 8.06 -7.48
C ALA A 39 -0.39 7.44 -6.34
N GLY A 40 -1.58 7.97 -6.09
CA GLY A 40 -2.50 7.44 -5.09
C GLY A 40 -2.92 5.99 -5.38
N THR A 41 -3.26 5.68 -6.64
CA THR A 41 -3.67 4.33 -7.03
C THR A 41 -2.51 3.35 -6.90
N MET A 42 -1.32 3.72 -7.38
CA MET A 42 -0.14 2.86 -7.32
C MET A 42 0.28 2.56 -5.88
N LEU A 43 0.31 3.58 -5.00
CA LEU A 43 0.60 3.41 -3.58
C LEU A 43 -0.40 2.46 -2.91
N THR A 44 -1.70 2.67 -3.17
CA THR A 44 -2.77 1.86 -2.58
C THR A 44 -2.71 0.43 -3.05
N VAL A 45 -2.60 0.20 -4.36
CA VAL A 45 -2.51 -1.16 -4.95
C VAL A 45 -1.28 -1.88 -4.43
N PHE A 46 -0.12 -1.22 -4.38
CA PHE A 46 1.09 -1.85 -3.89
C PHE A 46 0.97 -2.25 -2.40
N GLY A 47 0.37 -1.39 -1.58
CA GLY A 47 0.10 -1.70 -0.18
C GLY A 47 -0.89 -2.87 0.00
N VAL A 48 -1.95 -2.92 -0.81
CA VAL A 48 -2.92 -4.03 -0.81
C VAL A 48 -2.25 -5.34 -1.22
N VAL A 49 -1.46 -5.35 -2.29
CA VAL A 49 -0.74 -6.55 -2.74
C VAL A 49 0.21 -7.06 -1.66
N LEU A 50 0.96 -6.18 -1.00
CA LEU A 50 1.84 -6.56 0.12
C LEU A 50 1.07 -7.20 1.28
N MET A 51 -0.09 -6.64 1.64
CA MET A 51 -0.93 -7.21 2.70
C MET A 51 -1.49 -8.57 2.31
N LEU A 52 -2.04 -8.71 1.09
CA LEU A 52 -2.55 -9.98 0.58
C LEU A 52 -1.45 -11.03 0.53
N PHE A 53 -0.24 -10.64 0.14
CA PHE A 53 0.91 -11.53 0.12
C PHE A 53 1.30 -11.98 1.54
N ALA A 54 1.40 -11.06 2.51
CA ALA A 54 1.70 -11.39 3.90
C ALA A 54 0.65 -12.29 4.56
N VAL A 55 -0.63 -12.07 4.24
CA VAL A 55 -1.74 -12.92 4.68
C VAL A 55 -1.64 -14.30 4.01
N GLY A 56 -1.39 -14.36 2.70
CA GLY A 56 -1.19 -15.60 1.96
C GLY A 56 -0.06 -16.45 2.55
N LEU A 57 1.10 -15.85 2.85
CA LEU A 57 2.20 -16.53 3.53
C LEU A 57 1.83 -17.04 4.93
N THR A 58 0.96 -16.33 5.64
CA THR A 58 0.49 -16.74 6.96
C THR A 58 -0.45 -17.93 6.88
N LEU A 59 -1.39 -17.91 5.94
CA LEU A 59 -2.34 -19.00 5.73
C LEU A 59 -1.67 -20.25 5.15
N ALA A 60 -0.64 -20.07 4.34
CA ALA A 60 0.13 -21.18 3.77
C ALA A 60 1.07 -21.86 4.77
N GLY A 61 1.17 -21.36 6.02
CA GLY A 61 2.06 -21.94 7.03
C GLY A 61 3.54 -21.89 6.64
N VAL A 62 3.94 -20.95 5.77
CA VAL A 62 5.32 -20.82 5.28
C VAL A 62 6.18 -20.20 6.37
N ASP A 63 6.48 -20.98 7.39
CA ASP A 63 7.31 -20.57 8.51
C ASP A 63 8.77 -20.49 8.03
N GLY A 64 9.14 -19.31 7.55
CA GLY A 64 10.52 -18.93 7.32
C GLY A 64 11.28 -18.70 8.61
#